data_AF-A0A077K2T2-F1
#
_entry.id   AF-A0A077K2T2-F1
#
_cell.length_a   1.000
_cell.length_b   1.000
_cell.length_c   1.000
_cell.angle_alpha   90.00
_cell.angle_beta   90.00
_cell.angle_gamma   90.00
#
_symmetry.space_group_name_H-M   'P 1'
#
loop_
_entity.id
_entity.type
_entity.pdbx_description
1 polymer ?
#
loop_
_entity_poly.entity_id
_entity_poly.type
_entity_poly.pdbx_seq_one_letter_code
_entity_poly.pdbx_strand_id
1 'polypeptide(L)' 'MKVCLIKRGKITHVGFEAKVMGEVNSYSICNKRWYIKDKVSIGETSEVTCKRCKKILSKIDKNGCVTLK' A
#
# COMPACT_ATOMS: atom_id res chain seq x y z
N MET A 1 -0.56 12.48 2.97
CA MET A 1 0.34 12.09 1.86
C MET A 1 -0.43 11.16 0.95
N LYS A 2 -0.32 11.40 -0.36
CA LYS A 2 -0.79 10.54 -1.46
C LYS A 2 -0.37 9.08 -1.29
N VAL A 3 -1.28 8.10 -1.14
CA VAL A 3 -0.94 6.67 -1.26
C VAL A 3 -1.97 5.91 -2.09
N CYS A 4 -1.51 4.83 -2.74
CA CYS A 4 -2.39 3.80 -3.27
C CYS A 4 -3.01 3.02 -2.10
N LEU A 5 -4.34 2.96 -2.05
CA LEU A 5 -5.12 2.22 -1.07
C LEU A 5 -5.62 0.93 -1.71
N ILE A 6 -5.39 -0.19 -1.03
CA ILE A 6 -5.91 -1.50 -1.42
C ILE A 6 -6.89 -1.97 -0.35
N LYS A 7 -8.19 -2.01 -0.67
CA LYS A 7 -9.23 -2.45 0.26
C LYS A 7 -9.51 -3.94 0.12
N ARG A 8 -9.28 -4.68 1.20
CA ARG A 8 -9.53 -6.12 1.36
C ARG A 8 -10.49 -6.36 2.50
N GLY A 9 -11.76 -6.57 2.17
CA GLY A 9 -12.83 -6.64 3.16
C GLY A 9 -12.89 -5.33 3.98
N LYS A 10 -12.69 -5.44 5.29
CA LYS A 10 -12.69 -4.29 6.23
C LYS A 10 -11.30 -3.65 6.41
N ILE A 11 -10.25 -4.21 5.81
CA ILE A 11 -8.87 -3.74 6.00
C ILE A 11 -8.43 -2.94 4.76
N THR A 12 -7.85 -1.76 5.00
CA THR A 12 -7.24 -0.91 3.98
C THR A 12 -5.73 -0.98 4.11
N HIS A 13 -5.06 -1.41 3.04
CA HIS A 13 -3.61 -1.53 2.92
C HIS A 13 -3.03 -0.39 2.09
N VAL A 14 -1.72 -0.18 2.22
CA VAL A 14 -0.95 0.62 1.26
C VAL A 14 -0.52 -0.26 0.11
N GLY A 15 -0.80 0.19 -1.11
CA GLY A 15 -0.43 -0.45 -2.36
C GLY A 15 0.84 0.14 -2.97
N PHE A 16 1.49 -0.67 -3.80
CA PHE A 16 2.50 -0.25 -4.78
C PHE A 16 2.21 -0.97 -6.09
N GLU A 17 2.51 -0.33 -7.21
CA GLU A 17 2.36 -0.95 -8.52
C GLU A 17 3.63 -1.72 -8.87
N ALA A 18 3.46 -2.91 -9.42
CA ALA A 18 4.56 -3.70 -9.96
C ALA A 18 4.13 -4.42 -11.23
N LYS A 19 5.05 -4.51 -12.19
CA LYS A 19 4.90 -5.31 -13.39
C LYS A 19 5.39 -6.73 -13.13
N VAL A 20 4.51 -7.71 -13.21
CA VAL A 20 4.82 -9.14 -13.04
C VAL A 20 4.27 -9.88 -14.24
N MET A 21 5.14 -10.64 -14.92
CA MET A 21 4.76 -11.43 -16.11
C MET A 21 4.03 -10.64 -17.21
N GLY A 22 4.37 -9.36 -17.38
CA GLY A 22 3.76 -8.49 -18.40
C GLY A 22 2.59 -7.65 -17.91
N GLU A 23 2.00 -7.96 -16.75
CA GLU A 23 0.84 -7.26 -16.21
C GLU A 23 1.25 -6.29 -15.09
N VAL A 24 0.68 -5.09 -15.11
CA VAL A 24 0.84 -4.10 -14.02
C VAL A 24 -0.30 -4.30 -13.03
N ASN A 25 0.05 -4.70 -11.80
CA ASN A 25 -0.91 -4.95 -10.74
C ASN A 25 -0.53 -4.17 -9.47
N SER A 26 -1.53 -3.90 -8.62
CA SER A 26 -1.35 -3.22 -7.33
C SER A 26 -1.18 -4.22 -6.19
N TYR A 27 0.00 -4.26 -5.60
CA TYR A 27 0.36 -5.18 -4.53
C TYR A 27 0.39 -4.44 -3.18
N SER A 28 -0.07 -5.07 -2.11
CA SER A 28 0.02 -4.44 -0.80
C SER A 28 1.43 -4.55 -0.23
N ILE A 29 2.01 -3.44 0.20
CA ILE A 29 3.41 -3.34 0.63
C ILE A 29 3.77 -4.26 1.81
N CYS A 30 2.81 -4.58 2.68
CA CYS A 30 3.07 -5.37 3.89
C CYS A 30 3.27 -6.88 3.66
N ASN A 31 2.75 -7.42 2.56
CA ASN A 31 2.82 -8.86 2.27
C ASN A 31 3.09 -9.17 0.79
N LYS A 32 3.25 -8.14 -0.05
CA LYS A 32 3.53 -8.24 -1.49
C LYS A 32 2.50 -9.10 -2.24
N ARG A 33 1.25 -9.13 -1.79
CA ARG A 33 0.16 -9.84 -2.46
C ARG A 33 -0.71 -8.88 -3.24
N TRP A 34 -1.28 -9.40 -4.33
CA TRP A 34 -2.38 -8.82 -5.10
C TRP A 34 -3.49 -9.88 -5.16
N TYR A 35 -4.75 -9.44 -5.13
CA TYR A 35 -5.91 -10.29 -5.35
C TYR A 35 -6.83 -9.63 -6.37
N ILE A 36 -7.44 -10.43 -7.25
CA ILE A 36 -8.37 -9.93 -8.27
C ILE A 36 -9.58 -9.16 -7.69
N LYS A 37 -9.95 -9.44 -6.43
CA LYS A 37 -11.06 -8.76 -5.73
C LYS A 37 -10.65 -7.48 -5.01
N ASP A 38 -9.37 -7.12 -5.06
CA ASP A 38 -8.86 -5.91 -4.43
C ASP A 38 -9.48 -4.68 -5.07
N LYS A 39 -10.05 -3.79 -4.25
CA LYS A 39 -10.49 -2.48 -4.71
C LYS A 39 -9.35 -1.50 -4.49
N VAL A 40 -8.89 -0.87 -5.57
CA VAL A 40 -7.76 0.07 -5.58
C VAL A 40 -8.27 1.48 -5.75
N SER A 41 -7.75 2.42 -4.96
CA SER A 41 -8.04 3.85 -5.09
C SER A 41 -6.84 4.67 -4.59
N ILE A 42 -6.78 5.95 -4.95
CA ILE A 42 -5.82 6.88 -4.35
C ILE A 42 -6.49 7.56 -3.15
N GLY A 43 -5.79 7.63 -2.02
CA GLY A 43 -6.30 8.28 -0.80
C GLY A 43 -5.19 8.64 0.18
N GLU A 44 -5.56 9.09 1.37
CA GLU A 44 -4.64 9.55 2.40
C GLU A 44 -4.07 8.40 3.24
N THR A 45 -2.86 8.59 3.75
CA THR A 45 -2.23 7.68 4.71
C THR A 45 -3.05 7.42 5.98
N SER A 46 -3.93 8.37 6.37
CA SER A 46 -4.84 8.24 7.50
C SER A 46 -5.93 7.18 7.29
N GLU A 47 -6.28 6.87 6.04
CA GLU A 47 -7.31 5.88 5.67
C GLU A 47 -6.81 4.44 5.76
N VAL A 48 -5.50 4.24 5.91
CA VAL A 48 -4.88 2.93 6.05
C VAL A 48 -5.24 2.35 7.42
N THR A 49 -5.85 1.15 7.44
CA THR A 49 -6.20 0.46 8.69
C THR A 49 -5.30 -0.74 8.98
N CYS A 50 -4.54 -1.22 7.99
CA CYS A 50 -3.59 -2.31 8.18
C CYS A 50 -2.42 -1.91 9.11
N LYS A 51 -2.31 -2.58 10.26
CA LYS A 51 -1.25 -2.32 11.26
C LYS A 51 0.18 -2.42 10.69
N ARG A 52 0.43 -3.39 9.80
CA ARG A 52 1.75 -3.56 9.17
C ARG A 52 2.08 -2.41 8.21
N CYS A 53 1.10 -2.00 7.40
CA CYS A 53 1.26 -0.84 6.52
C CYS A 53 1.47 0.45 7.32
N LYS A 54 0.74 0.68 8.43
CA LYS A 54 0.97 1.82 9.31
C LYS A 54 2.40 1.87 9.86
N LYS A 55 2.96 0.72 10.27
CA LYS A 55 4.35 0.62 10.74
C LYS A 55 5.38 0.89 9.65
N ILE A 56 5.05 0.61 8.39
CA ILE A 56 5.91 0.97 7.25
C ILE A 56 5.81 2.48 7.01
N LEU A 57 4.60 3.04 6.99
CA LEU A 57 4.37 4.48 6.84
C LEU A 57 4.99 5.31 7.98
N SER A 58 5.13 4.79 9.19
CA SER A 58 5.82 5.51 10.27
C SER A 58 7.34 5.59 10.08
N LYS A 59 7.88 4.91 9.06
CA LYS A 59 9.30 4.89 8.70
C LYS A 59 9.56 5.59 7.36
N ILE A 60 8.63 6.38 6.85
CA ILE A 60 8.86 7.14 5.61
C ILE A 60 9.12 8.60 5.95
N ASP A 61 9.94 9.26 5.14
CA ASP A 61 10.13 10.70 5.19
C ASP A 61 9.01 11.46 4.46
N LYS A 62 9.12 12.78 4.42
CA LYS A 62 8.17 13.67 3.72
C LYS A 62 8.07 13.42 2.21
N ASN A 63 9.06 12.74 1.62
CA ASN A 63 9.13 12.41 0.20
C ASN A 63 8.58 11.00 -0.08
N GLY A 64 8.17 10.25 0.96
CA GLY A 64 7.69 8.88 0.84
C GLY A 64 8.81 7.84 0.75
N CYS A 65 10.06 8.22 1.04
CA CYS A 65 11.21 7.30 1.05
C CYS A 65 11.35 6.64 2.42
N VAL A 66 11.64 5.33 2.44
CA VAL A 66 11.89 4.60 3.70
C VAL A 66 13.16 5.13 4.36
N THR A 67 13.03 5.64 5.57
CA THR A 67 14.14 6.06 6.41
C THR A 67 14.81 4.84 7.02
N LEU A 68 16.04 4.57 6.61
CA LEU A 68 16.93 3.63 7.28
C LEU A 68 17.54 4.38 8.47
N LYS A 69 17.08 4.07 9.68
CA LYS A 69 17.80 4.47 10.89
C LYS A 69 18.96 3.51 11.12
#